data_AF-A0A926XL45-F1
#
_entry.id   AF-A0A926XL45-F1
#
_cell.length_a   1.000
_cell.length_b   1.000
_cell.length_c   1.000
_cell.angle_alpha   90.00
_cell.angle_beta   90.00
_cell.angle_gamma   90.00
#
_symmetry.space_group_name_H-M   'P 1'
#
loop_
_entity.id
_entity.type
_entity.pdbx_description
1 polymer ?
#
loop_
_entity_poly.entity_id
_entity_poly.type
_entity_poly.pdbx_seq_one_letter_code
_entity_poly.pdbx_strand_id
1 'polypeptide(L)'
;MLTAEAERLQFACTGQLLDFIVQDKFKVKYLRVVLSGREHWVKLSKQARKTLDSALVPGCWLEIVGRKKICKKTGQSQLKADFVQRIPAPSAPETPACVPQARSVKAETPKTKILVCKKSDCAKQGGEAVCGAIARYLRDYGLEDSVEVKMTGCLKQCKKGPNLVVMPDKTHYTKIAPREIPALLDKHCRERQETPTATRTLVGAYQS
;
A
#
# COMPACT_ATOMS: atom_id res chain seq x y z
N MET A 1 36.88 -37.31 -8.50
CA MET A 1 35.47 -36.91 -8.70
C MET A 1 35.38 -35.40 -8.47
N LEU A 2 35.42 -34.61 -9.55
CA LEU A 2 35.41 -33.14 -9.47
C LEU A 2 33.96 -32.66 -9.33
N THR A 3 33.53 -32.31 -8.13
CA THR A 3 32.29 -31.58 -7.89
C THR A 3 32.43 -30.21 -8.53
N ALA A 4 31.83 -30.04 -9.71
CA ALA A 4 31.73 -28.74 -10.36
C ALA A 4 30.87 -27.81 -9.50
N GLU A 5 31.52 -27.08 -8.61
CA GLU A 5 31.00 -25.86 -7.98
C GLU A 5 30.73 -24.86 -9.09
N ALA A 6 29.56 -25.00 -9.71
CA ALA A 6 28.98 -23.93 -10.49
C ALA A 6 28.77 -22.78 -9.51
N GLU A 7 29.72 -21.83 -9.49
CA GLU A 7 29.67 -20.59 -8.72
C GLU A 7 28.25 -20.06 -8.71
N ARG A 8 27.56 -20.29 -7.58
CA ARG A 8 26.19 -19.84 -7.35
C ARG A 8 26.29 -18.39 -6.94
N LEU A 9 26.65 -17.51 -7.87
CA LEU A 9 26.58 -16.07 -7.66
C LEU A 9 25.12 -15.70 -7.45
N GLN A 10 24.76 -15.59 -6.17
CA GLN A 10 23.51 -15.02 -5.74
C GLN A 10 23.55 -13.53 -6.12
N PHE A 11 22.44 -13.02 -6.61
CA PHE A 11 22.29 -11.60 -6.89
C PHE A 11 20.98 -11.11 -6.28
N ALA A 12 21.02 -9.87 -5.79
CA ALA A 12 19.85 -9.06 -5.52
C ALA A 12 19.95 -7.84 -6.43
N CYS A 13 18.93 -7.60 -7.25
CA CYS A 13 18.90 -6.44 -8.13
C CYS A 13 17.50 -5.85 -8.18
N THR A 14 17.45 -4.53 -8.34
CA THR A 14 16.20 -3.79 -8.46
C THR A 14 16.01 -3.32 -9.89
N GLY A 15 14.78 -3.39 -10.40
CA GLY A 15 14.47 -2.96 -11.75
C GLY A 15 13.01 -2.70 -11.98
N GLN A 16 12.69 -2.10 -13.12
CA GLN A 16 11.31 -1.85 -13.51
C GLN A 16 10.77 -3.04 -14.31
N LEU A 17 9.59 -3.55 -13.95
CA LEU A 17 8.88 -4.55 -14.73
C LEU A 17 8.35 -3.92 -16.02
N LEU A 18 8.67 -4.52 -17.16
CA LEU A 18 8.08 -4.16 -18.45
C LEU A 18 6.91 -5.08 -18.79
N ASP A 19 7.11 -6.39 -18.70
CA ASP A 19 6.08 -7.35 -19.14
C ASP A 19 6.28 -8.76 -18.56
N PHE A 20 5.22 -9.57 -18.66
CA PHE A 20 5.18 -10.98 -18.28
C PHE A 20 5.20 -11.88 -19.53
N ILE A 21 6.19 -12.76 -19.62
CA ILE A 21 6.27 -13.73 -20.71
C ILE A 21 5.66 -15.06 -20.27
N VAL A 22 4.54 -15.42 -20.90
CA VAL A 22 3.78 -16.66 -20.69
C VAL A 22 4.10 -17.66 -21.80
N GLN A 23 4.36 -18.93 -21.44
CA GLN A 23 4.65 -19.99 -22.43
C GLN A 23 3.60 -21.10 -22.46
N ASP A 24 2.86 -21.33 -21.36
CA ASP A 24 1.82 -22.35 -21.25
C ASP A 24 0.55 -21.71 -20.70
N LYS A 25 -0.38 -21.35 -21.59
CA LYS A 25 -1.77 -20.82 -21.46
C LYS A 25 -2.14 -19.87 -20.30
N PHE A 26 -1.56 -19.98 -19.09
CA PHE A 26 -1.73 -19.08 -17.94
C PHE A 26 -0.49 -18.98 -17.00
N LYS A 27 0.67 -19.60 -17.32
CA LYS A 27 1.85 -19.63 -16.43
C LYS A 27 2.97 -18.70 -16.90
N VAL A 28 3.20 -17.61 -16.15
CA VAL A 28 4.36 -16.73 -16.33
C VAL A 28 5.64 -17.53 -16.12
N LYS A 29 6.54 -17.50 -17.10
CA LYS A 29 7.82 -18.23 -17.06
C LYS A 29 9.02 -17.29 -17.02
N TYR A 30 8.90 -16.11 -17.63
CA TYR A 30 9.93 -15.08 -17.61
C TYR A 30 9.31 -13.71 -17.31
N LEU A 31 10.08 -12.86 -16.65
CA LEU A 31 9.80 -11.43 -16.50
C LEU A 31 10.74 -10.65 -17.40
N ARG A 32 10.19 -9.68 -18.13
CA ARG A 32 10.98 -8.69 -18.87
C ARG A 32 11.14 -7.47 -17.96
N VAL A 33 12.38 -7.16 -17.58
CA VAL A 33 12.68 -6.12 -16.58
C VAL A 33 13.80 -5.21 -17.05
N VAL A 34 13.79 -3.94 -16.62
CA VAL A 34 14.88 -2.99 -16.84
C VAL A 34 15.77 -2.96 -15.60
N LEU A 35 17.02 -3.39 -15.74
CA LEU A 35 18.05 -3.33 -14.71
C LEU A 35 19.16 -2.39 -15.18
N SER A 36 19.52 -1.38 -14.38
CA SER A 36 20.56 -0.39 -14.72
C SER A 36 20.39 0.23 -16.12
N GLY A 37 19.14 0.48 -16.54
CA GLY A 37 18.80 1.05 -17.85
C GLY A 37 18.85 0.06 -19.03
N ARG A 38 19.10 -1.22 -18.81
CA ARG A 38 19.10 -2.26 -19.84
C ARG A 38 18.02 -3.31 -19.60
N GLU A 39 17.38 -3.74 -20.68
CA GLU A 39 16.38 -4.80 -20.61
C GLU A 39 17.02 -6.18 -20.39
N HIS A 40 16.43 -6.95 -19.49
CA HIS A 40 16.86 -8.30 -19.14
C HIS A 40 15.66 -9.22 -19.03
N TRP A 41 15.87 -10.48 -19.41
CA TRP A 41 14.88 -11.54 -19.24
C TRP A 41 15.23 -12.37 -18.03
N VAL A 42 14.36 -12.34 -17.03
CA VAL A 42 14.56 -13.05 -15.77
C VAL A 42 13.67 -14.27 -15.75
N LYS A 43 14.29 -15.46 -15.69
CA LYS A 43 13.57 -16.72 -15.60
C LYS A 43 13.07 -16.95 -14.19
N LEU A 44 11.77 -17.19 -14.03
CA LEU A 44 11.19 -17.47 -12.72
C LEU A 44 11.44 -18.94 -12.31
N SER A 45 11.90 -19.14 -11.07
CA SER A 45 11.98 -20.47 -10.46
C SER A 45 10.57 -21.07 -10.23
N LYS A 46 10.49 -22.34 -9.82
CA LYS A 46 9.20 -22.98 -9.46
C LYS A 46 8.58 -22.32 -8.22
N GLN A 47 9.41 -21.79 -7.31
CA GLN A 47 8.96 -21.12 -6.09
C GLN A 47 8.50 -19.70 -6.40
N ALA A 48 9.30 -18.92 -7.14
CA ALA A 48 8.96 -17.57 -7.56
C ALA A 48 7.62 -17.51 -8.31
N ARG A 49 7.30 -18.53 -9.13
CA ARG A 49 6.02 -18.63 -9.84
C ARG A 49 4.80 -18.83 -8.94
N LYS A 50 4.98 -19.42 -7.75
CA LYS A 50 3.90 -19.61 -6.77
C LYS A 50 3.69 -18.36 -5.91
N THR A 51 4.78 -17.65 -5.62
CA THR A 51 4.79 -16.45 -4.78
C THR A 51 4.69 -15.16 -5.59
N LEU A 52 4.59 -15.25 -6.92
CA LEU A 52 4.46 -14.07 -7.78
C LEU A 52 3.15 -13.39 -7.44
N ASP A 53 3.23 -12.16 -6.94
CA ASP A 53 2.07 -11.37 -6.58
C ASP A 53 1.25 -11.05 -7.85
N SER A 54 -0.03 -11.43 -7.86
CA SER A 54 -0.96 -11.10 -8.94
C SER A 54 -1.19 -9.60 -9.11
N ALA A 55 -0.84 -8.78 -8.10
CA ALA A 55 -0.91 -7.33 -8.15
C ALA A 55 0.30 -6.66 -8.86
N LEU A 56 1.27 -7.45 -9.34
CA LEU A 56 2.35 -6.92 -10.16
C LEU A 56 1.78 -6.45 -11.52
N VAL A 57 2.05 -5.19 -11.86
CA VAL A 57 1.69 -4.61 -13.15
C VAL A 57 2.93 -4.06 -13.85
N PRO A 58 2.98 -4.07 -15.19
CA PRO A 58 3.98 -3.32 -15.96
C PRO A 58 4.17 -1.90 -15.41
N GLY A 59 5.42 -1.47 -15.31
CA GLY A 59 5.81 -0.18 -14.73
C GLY A 59 6.17 -0.21 -13.25
N CYS A 60 5.84 -1.29 -12.52
CA CYS A 60 6.24 -1.44 -11.12
C CYS A 60 7.74 -1.65 -10.96
N TRP A 61 8.31 -1.15 -9.86
CA TRP A 61 9.65 -1.51 -9.45
C TRP A 61 9.63 -2.82 -8.69
N LEU A 62 10.57 -3.70 -9.02
CA LEU A 62 10.73 -5.02 -8.46
C LEU A 62 12.11 -5.14 -7.85
N GLU A 63 12.17 -5.73 -6.68
CA GLU A 63 13.36 -6.39 -6.17
C GLU A 63 13.35 -7.85 -6.61
N ILE A 64 14.46 -8.26 -7.22
CA ILE A 64 14.64 -9.59 -7.77
C ILE A 64 15.83 -10.22 -7.08
N VAL A 65 15.58 -11.28 -6.33
CA VAL A 65 16.62 -12.07 -5.68
C VAL A 65 16.71 -13.41 -6.37
N GLY A 66 17.92 -13.79 -6.75
CA GLY A 66 18.11 -14.95 -7.59
C GLY A 66 19.56 -15.37 -7.71
N ARG A 67 19.81 -16.19 -8.73
CA ARG A 67 21.13 -16.75 -9.03
C ARG A 67 21.43 -16.56 -10.50
N LYS A 68 22.65 -16.13 -10.80
CA LYS A 68 23.15 -16.04 -12.16
C LYS A 68 23.69 -17.41 -12.54
N LYS A 69 23.15 -18.02 -13.59
CA LYS A 69 23.63 -19.30 -14.13
C LYS A 69 24.35 -19.04 -15.44
N ILE A 70 25.62 -19.39 -15.53
CA ILE A 70 26.36 -19.37 -16.78
C ILE A 70 26.08 -20.67 -17.53
N CYS A 71 25.52 -20.58 -18.74
CA CYS A 71 25.28 -21.74 -19.58
C CYS A 71 26.62 -22.26 -20.13
N LYS A 72 27.10 -23.42 -19.64
CA LYS A 72 28.35 -24.06 -20.11
C LYS A 72 28.43 -24.31 -21.63
N LYS A 73 27.29 -24.32 -22.33
CA LYS A 73 27.20 -24.56 -23.79
C LYS A 73 27.27 -23.29 -24.65
N THR A 74 26.89 -22.13 -24.10
CA THR A 74 26.76 -20.87 -24.89
C THR A 74 27.53 -19.71 -24.27
N GLY A 75 28.15 -19.90 -23.11
CA GLY A 75 28.82 -18.82 -22.34
C GLY A 75 27.87 -17.75 -21.78
N GLN A 76 26.58 -17.78 -22.15
CA GLN A 76 25.63 -16.73 -21.77
C GLN A 76 25.16 -16.87 -20.33
N SER A 77 25.09 -15.73 -19.63
CA SER A 77 24.56 -15.67 -18.28
C SER A 77 23.05 -15.56 -18.25
N GLN A 78 22.37 -16.56 -17.69
CA GLN A 78 20.93 -16.56 -17.46
C GLN A 78 20.63 -16.14 -16.03
N LEU A 79 19.81 -15.10 -15.86
CA LEU A 79 19.28 -14.69 -14.57
C LEU A 79 18.09 -15.58 -14.20
N LYS A 80 18.18 -16.26 -13.05
CA LYS A 80 17.07 -17.03 -12.49
C LYS A 80 16.64 -16.41 -11.18
N ALA A 81 15.42 -15.88 -11.12
CA ALA A 81 14.85 -15.35 -9.88
C ALA A 81 14.29 -16.49 -9.03
N ASP A 82 14.74 -16.55 -7.78
CA ASP A 82 14.16 -17.41 -6.76
C ASP A 82 13.04 -16.68 -6.00
N PHE A 83 13.13 -15.35 -5.92
CA PHE A 83 12.16 -14.48 -5.26
C PHE A 83 12.00 -13.15 -6.02
N VAL A 84 10.77 -12.64 -6.06
CA VAL A 84 10.41 -11.37 -6.70
C VAL A 84 9.39 -10.66 -5.81
N GLN A 85 9.67 -9.42 -5.43
CA GLN A 85 8.73 -8.58 -4.68
C GLN A 85 8.66 -7.19 -5.29
N ARG A 86 7.51 -6.54 -5.15
CA ARG A 86 7.35 -5.14 -5.51
C ARG A 86 8.04 -4.26 -4.48
N ILE A 87 8.81 -3.29 -4.95
CA ILE A 87 9.41 -2.23 -4.13
C ILE A 87 8.95 -0.85 -4.63
N PRO A 88 9.00 0.19 -3.79
CA PRO A 88 8.88 1.57 -4.25
C PRO A 88 10.07 1.93 -5.17
N ALA A 89 9.87 2.86 -6.11
CA ALA A 89 10.91 3.27 -7.04
C ALA A 89 12.16 3.81 -6.29
N PRO A 90 13.37 3.33 -6.61
CA PRO A 90 14.61 3.88 -6.08
C PRO A 90 14.81 5.26 -6.70
N SER A 91 14.54 6.29 -5.90
CA SER A 91 14.62 7.69 -6.30
C SER A 91 16.09 8.07 -6.44
N ALA A 92 16.49 8.53 -7.63
CA ALA A 92 17.74 9.27 -7.81
C ALA A 92 17.70 10.56 -6.95
N PRO A 93 18.86 11.09 -6.51
CA PRO A 93 18.94 12.16 -5.52
C PRO A 93 18.42 13.50 -6.05
N GLU A 94 17.46 14.06 -5.32
CA GLU A 94 17.23 15.49 -5.03
C GLU A 94 17.80 16.56 -5.99
N THR A 95 16.90 17.24 -6.72
CA THR A 95 16.96 18.70 -6.97
C THR A 95 15.53 19.24 -7.24
N PRO A 96 15.21 20.49 -6.85
CA PRO A 96 13.91 20.87 -6.31
C PRO A 96 13.01 21.68 -7.27
N ALA A 97 11.74 21.28 -7.35
CA ALA A 97 10.51 22.06 -7.63
C ALA A 97 9.43 21.02 -7.99
N CYS A 98 8.30 20.84 -7.31
CA CYS A 98 7.48 21.70 -6.49
C CYS A 98 6.78 20.80 -5.45
N VAL A 99 6.76 21.24 -4.19
CA VAL A 99 6.22 20.54 -3.01
C VAL A 99 4.79 21.04 -2.74
N PRO A 100 3.89 20.23 -2.16
CA PRO A 100 3.88 20.09 -0.70
C PRO A 100 3.63 18.63 -0.26
N GLN A 101 4.55 17.88 0.35
CA GLN A 101 5.21 17.92 1.68
C GLN A 101 4.53 16.97 2.70
N ALA A 102 5.35 16.03 3.22
CA ALA A 102 5.20 15.21 4.44
C ALA A 102 4.15 14.06 4.40
N ARG A 103 4.39 12.80 4.86
CA ARG A 103 5.38 12.27 5.84
C ARG A 103 5.49 10.73 5.76
N SER A 104 6.69 10.24 6.10
CA SER A 104 7.08 8.98 6.77
C SER A 104 6.37 7.66 6.46
N VAL A 105 7.07 6.73 5.78
CA VAL A 105 6.78 5.29 5.91
C VAL A 105 7.65 4.75 7.05
N LYS A 106 7.22 5.02 8.28
CA LYS A 106 7.49 4.11 9.40
C LYS A 106 6.42 3.02 9.32
N ALA A 107 6.69 1.81 9.81
CA ALA A 107 5.70 0.73 9.80
C ALA A 107 4.50 1.15 10.68
N GLU A 108 3.32 1.37 10.11
CA GLU A 108 2.16 1.83 10.88
C GLU A 108 0.91 1.05 10.47
N THR A 109 0.29 0.43 11.47
CA THR A 109 -1.04 -0.18 11.52
C THR A 109 -2.06 0.47 10.58
N PRO A 110 -3.07 -0.28 10.07
CA PRO A 110 -4.01 0.21 9.06
C PRO A 110 -4.85 1.38 9.59
N LYS A 111 -4.36 2.61 9.37
CA LYS A 111 -5.01 3.86 9.75
C LYS A 111 -6.35 4.01 9.02
N THR A 112 -7.40 4.36 9.75
CA THR A 112 -8.73 4.65 9.18
C THR A 112 -8.61 5.86 8.28
N LYS A 113 -9.14 5.80 7.05
CA LYS A 113 -9.08 6.94 6.10
C LYS A 113 -10.46 7.45 5.78
N ILE A 114 -10.62 8.77 5.81
CA ILE A 114 -11.89 9.44 5.56
C ILE A 114 -11.74 10.27 4.30
N LEU A 115 -12.49 9.90 3.28
CA LEU A 115 -12.48 10.50 1.96
C LEU A 115 -13.65 11.46 1.83
N VAL A 116 -13.38 12.76 1.72
CA VAL A 116 -14.41 13.82 1.64
C VAL A 116 -14.43 14.42 0.24
N CYS A 117 -15.60 14.44 -0.41
CA CYS A 117 -15.71 15.01 -1.76
C CYS A 117 -15.58 16.55 -1.74
N LYS A 118 -14.54 17.09 -2.38
CA LYS A 118 -14.25 18.54 -2.45
C LYS A 118 -14.83 19.23 -3.70
N LYS A 119 -15.57 18.52 -4.57
CA LYS A 119 -16.07 19.14 -5.80
C LYS A 119 -17.14 20.19 -5.50
N SER A 120 -17.25 21.19 -6.37
CA SER A 120 -18.09 22.39 -6.23
C SER A 120 -19.52 22.11 -5.76
N ASP A 121 -20.15 21.02 -6.22
CA ASP A 121 -21.50 20.64 -5.76
C ASP A 121 -21.55 20.21 -4.29
N CYS A 122 -20.56 19.46 -3.80
CA CYS A 122 -20.49 19.04 -2.40
C CYS A 122 -20.04 20.18 -1.48
N ALA A 123 -19.14 21.04 -1.95
CA ALA A 123 -18.74 22.24 -1.22
C ALA A 123 -19.94 23.19 -0.99
N LYS A 124 -20.73 23.46 -2.04
CA LYS A 124 -21.96 24.29 -1.96
C LYS A 124 -23.06 23.72 -1.06
N GLN A 125 -23.08 22.41 -0.85
CA GLN A 125 -24.06 21.72 -0.01
C GLN A 125 -23.61 21.53 1.46
N GLY A 126 -22.58 22.27 1.90
CA GLY A 126 -22.10 22.22 3.29
C GLY A 126 -20.91 21.27 3.52
N GLY A 127 -20.23 20.83 2.45
CA GLY A 127 -19.04 19.96 2.55
C GLY A 127 -17.87 20.60 3.31
N GLU A 128 -17.76 21.92 3.30
CA GLU A 128 -16.73 22.65 4.07
C GLU A 128 -17.01 22.61 5.57
N ALA A 129 -18.27 22.80 5.98
CA ALA A 129 -18.69 22.65 7.38
C ALA A 129 -18.51 21.21 7.88
N VAL A 130 -18.76 20.21 7.04
CA VAL A 130 -18.48 18.80 7.33
C VAL A 130 -16.98 18.56 7.51
N CYS A 131 -16.13 19.09 6.63
CA CYS A 131 -14.68 18.97 6.76
C CYS A 131 -14.17 19.61 8.06
N GLY A 132 -14.67 20.80 8.41
CA GLY A 132 -14.33 21.49 9.65
C GLY A 132 -14.76 20.71 10.89
N ALA A 133 -15.96 20.12 10.88
CA ALA A 133 -16.44 19.27 11.97
C ALA A 133 -15.56 18.01 12.16
N ILE A 134 -15.10 17.39 11.07
CA ILE A 134 -14.19 16.24 11.14
C ILE A 134 -12.85 16.66 11.74
N ALA A 135 -12.25 17.73 11.22
CA ALA A 135 -10.95 18.21 11.70
C ALA A 135 -10.97 18.60 13.19
N ARG A 136 -12.05 19.26 13.63
CA ARG A 136 -12.26 19.62 15.03
C ARG A 136 -12.39 18.37 15.90
N TYR A 137 -13.20 17.39 15.50
CA TYR A 137 -13.34 16.14 16.24
C TYR A 137 -12.01 15.40 16.38
N LEU A 138 -11.22 15.30 15.31
CA LEU A 138 -9.92 14.62 15.37
C LEU A 138 -8.96 15.30 16.34
N ARG A 139 -8.97 16.64 16.38
CA ARG A 139 -8.16 17.42 17.33
C ARG A 139 -8.65 17.24 18.77
N ASP A 140 -9.96 17.35 19.01
CA ASP A 140 -10.54 17.26 20.34
C ASP A 140 -10.31 15.88 20.99
N TYR A 141 -10.20 14.82 20.18
CA TYR A 141 -9.98 13.44 20.64
C TYR A 141 -8.55 12.91 20.41
N GLY A 142 -7.63 13.73 19.89
CA GLY A 142 -6.24 13.31 19.62
C GLY A 142 -6.12 12.16 18.59
N LEU A 143 -7.08 12.06 17.67
CA LEU A 143 -7.14 10.99 16.66
C LEU A 143 -6.42 11.33 15.36
N GLU A 144 -5.74 12.47 15.30
CA GLU A 144 -5.04 12.97 14.11
C GLU A 144 -3.95 12.00 13.61
N ASP A 145 -3.32 11.24 14.51
CA ASP A 145 -2.30 10.23 14.15
C ASP A 145 -2.90 8.90 13.65
N SER A 146 -4.16 8.62 14.01
CA SER A 146 -4.86 7.36 13.73
C SER A 146 -5.83 7.45 12.55
N VAL A 147 -6.35 8.64 12.26
CA VAL A 147 -7.35 8.89 11.22
C VAL A 147 -6.83 9.88 10.19
N GLU A 148 -6.74 9.45 8.94
CA GLU A 148 -6.26 10.28 7.83
C GLU A 148 -7.45 10.83 7.02
N VAL A 149 -7.63 12.16 6.99
CA VAL A 149 -8.67 12.80 6.18
C VAL A 149 -8.10 13.19 4.82
N LYS A 150 -8.66 12.67 3.73
CA LYS A 150 -8.30 13.03 2.35
C LYS A 150 -9.45 13.66 1.61
N MET A 151 -9.14 14.70 0.87
CA MET A 151 -10.07 15.29 -0.09
C MET A 151 -10.07 14.46 -1.37
N THR A 152 -11.25 14.11 -1.87
CA THR A 152 -11.41 13.33 -3.10
C THR A 152 -12.16 14.09 -4.18
N GLY A 153 -11.98 13.62 -5.41
CA GLY A 153 -12.76 14.06 -6.56
C GLY A 153 -14.23 13.62 -6.49
N CYS A 154 -14.98 13.91 -7.56
CA CYS A 154 -16.39 13.61 -7.66
C CYS A 154 -16.66 12.10 -7.54
N LEU A 155 -17.53 11.72 -6.60
CA LEU A 155 -18.01 10.34 -6.46
C LEU A 155 -19.22 10.04 -7.36
N LYS A 156 -19.52 10.91 -8.33
CA LYS A 156 -20.69 10.84 -9.23
C LYS A 156 -22.05 10.78 -8.50
N GLN A 157 -22.08 11.14 -7.22
CA GLN A 157 -23.28 11.22 -6.36
C GLN A 157 -23.60 12.69 -5.98
N CYS A 158 -23.37 13.65 -6.89
CA CYS A 158 -23.55 15.08 -6.60
C CYS A 158 -24.96 15.46 -6.14
N LYS A 159 -25.99 14.70 -6.56
CA LYS A 159 -27.40 14.92 -6.19
C LYS A 159 -27.71 14.60 -4.71
N LYS A 160 -26.80 13.95 -4.00
CA LYS A 160 -26.93 13.55 -2.59
C LYS A 160 -25.76 14.06 -1.74
N GLY A 161 -25.11 15.14 -2.16
CA GLY A 161 -24.02 15.74 -1.38
C GLY A 161 -24.51 16.29 -0.03
N PRO A 162 -23.59 16.53 0.92
CA PRO A 162 -22.16 16.20 0.89
C PRO A 162 -21.90 14.69 1.04
N ASN A 163 -20.87 14.19 0.36
CA ASN A 163 -20.51 12.77 0.30
C ASN A 163 -19.18 12.49 1.00
N LEU A 164 -19.14 11.41 1.77
CA LEU A 164 -17.98 10.94 2.53
C LEU A 164 -17.83 9.42 2.39
N VAL A 165 -16.61 8.92 2.35
CA VAL A 165 -16.32 7.48 2.35
C VAL A 165 -15.33 7.15 3.46
N VAL A 166 -15.67 6.15 4.28
CA VAL A 166 -14.77 5.65 5.32
C VAL A 166 -14.07 4.38 4.81
N MET A 167 -12.75 4.33 4.96
CA MET A 167 -11.89 3.21 4.61
C MET A 167 -11.28 2.62 5.89
N PRO A 168 -11.12 1.29 5.96
CA PRO A 168 -11.20 0.32 4.85
C PRO A 168 -12.60 -0.26 4.57
N ASP A 169 -13.62 0.10 5.37
CA ASP A 169 -14.97 -0.46 5.27
C ASP A 169 -15.69 -0.12 3.96
N LYS A 170 -15.16 0.86 3.20
CA LYS A 170 -15.75 1.41 1.97
C LYS A 170 -17.20 1.87 2.20
N THR A 171 -17.52 2.31 3.41
CA THR A 171 -18.86 2.80 3.75
C THR A 171 -19.08 4.18 3.16
N HIS A 172 -20.08 4.30 2.31
CA HIS A 172 -20.45 5.56 1.66
C HIS A 172 -21.56 6.26 2.45
N TYR A 173 -21.29 7.50 2.84
CA TYR A 173 -22.24 8.39 3.49
C TYR A 173 -22.61 9.54 2.56
N THR A 174 -23.89 9.88 2.53
CA THR A 174 -24.46 10.92 1.65
C THR A 174 -25.39 11.82 2.46
N LYS A 175 -25.56 13.08 2.09
CA LYS A 175 -26.39 14.09 2.79
C LYS A 175 -26.05 14.28 4.27
N ILE A 176 -24.76 14.22 4.62
CA ILE A 176 -24.32 14.28 6.01
C ILE A 176 -24.41 15.71 6.54
N ALA A 177 -25.03 15.89 7.70
CA ALA A 177 -24.98 17.16 8.40
C ALA A 177 -23.70 17.25 9.28
N PRO A 178 -23.09 18.44 9.45
CA PRO A 178 -21.91 18.61 10.31
C PRO A 178 -22.10 18.09 11.74
N ARG A 179 -23.32 18.19 12.27
CA ARG A 179 -23.72 17.69 13.60
C ARG A 179 -23.68 16.16 13.75
N GLU A 180 -23.76 15.42 12.64
CA GLU A 180 -23.76 13.95 12.63
C GLU A 180 -22.34 13.37 12.56
N ILE A 181 -21.34 14.21 12.29
CA ILE A 181 -19.94 13.81 12.16
C ILE A 181 -19.39 13.15 13.43
N PRO A 182 -19.58 13.68 14.65
CA PRO A 182 -19.08 13.03 15.86
C PRO A 182 -19.61 11.59 15.99
N ALA A 183 -20.91 11.37 15.78
CA ALA A 183 -21.53 10.05 15.87
C ALA A 183 -21.04 9.08 14.78
N LEU A 184 -20.77 9.57 13.57
CA LEU A 184 -20.21 8.78 12.47
C LEU A 184 -18.78 8.35 12.78
N LEU A 185 -17.95 9.29 13.25
CA LEU A 185 -16.56 9.02 13.61
C LEU A 185 -16.47 8.08 14.80
N ASP A 186 -17.37 8.20 15.78
CA ASP A 186 -17.44 7.29 16.91
C ASP A 186 -17.60 5.84 16.48
N LYS A 187 -18.56 5.58 15.59
CA LYS A 187 -18.85 4.23 15.06
C LYS A 187 -17.64 3.60 14.38
N HIS A 188 -16.93 4.35 13.54
CA HIS A 188 -15.81 3.77 12.77
C HIS A 188 -14.47 3.81 13.51
N CYS A 189 -14.27 4.73 14.45
CA CYS A 189 -13.00 4.89 15.16
C CYS A 189 -12.97 4.12 16.49
N ARG A 190 -14.11 3.95 17.18
CA ARG A 190 -14.18 3.19 18.44
C ARG A 190 -14.46 1.71 18.25
N GLU A 191 -15.27 1.31 17.26
CA GLU A 191 -15.58 -0.12 17.02
C GLU A 191 -14.38 -0.94 16.54
N ARG A 192 -13.32 -0.30 16.03
CA ARG A 192 -12.03 -0.95 15.74
C ARG A 192 -11.04 -0.97 16.89
N GLN A 193 -11.36 -0.26 17.98
CA GLN A 193 -10.69 -0.42 19.26
C GLN A 193 -11.50 -1.42 20.10
N GLU A 194 -11.74 -2.63 19.57
CA GLU A 194 -12.02 -3.78 20.43
C GLU A 194 -10.75 -4.05 21.25
N THR A 195 -10.71 -3.36 22.38
CA THR A 195 -10.07 -3.69 23.65
C THR A 195 -9.44 -5.09 23.71
N PRO A 196 -8.13 -5.21 24.00
CA PRO A 196 -7.67 -6.36 24.76
C PRO A 196 -8.33 -6.29 26.14
N THR A 197 -9.32 -7.14 26.36
CA THR A 197 -9.80 -7.52 27.69
C THR A 197 -8.61 -7.98 28.53
N ALA A 198 -8.25 -7.22 29.56
CA ALA A 198 -7.98 -7.70 30.92
C ALA A 198 -7.24 -6.63 31.75
N THR A 199 -7.88 -6.12 32.80
CA THR A 199 -7.31 -6.34 34.14
C THR A 199 -8.47 -6.52 35.11
N ARG A 200 -8.66 -7.79 35.46
CA ARG A 200 -9.37 -8.27 36.64
C ARG A 200 -8.81 -7.54 37.86
N THR A 201 -9.49 -6.50 38.35
CA THR A 201 -9.21 -5.99 39.69
C THR A 201 -9.88 -6.95 40.67
N LEU A 202 -9.11 -7.89 41.19
CA LEU A 202 -9.39 -8.51 42.47
C LEU A 202 -9.29 -7.40 43.53
N VAL A 203 -10.41 -6.85 43.98
CA VAL A 203 -10.47 -6.16 45.27
C VAL A 203 -10.92 -7.19 46.28
N GLY A 204 -9.94 -7.72 47.01
CA GLY A 204 -10.15 -8.64 48.10
C GLY A 204 -8.87 -8.84 48.87
N ALA A 205 -8.54 -7.89 49.74
CA ALA A 205 -7.84 -8.10 51.02
C ALA A 205 -7.53 -6.77 51.74
N TYR A 206 -8.13 -6.63 52.93
CA TYR A 206 -7.42 -6.38 54.19
C TYR A 206 -7.07 -4.93 54.62
N GLN A 207 -7.82 -4.50 55.66
CA GLN A 207 -7.57 -3.53 56.76
C GLN A 207 -8.81 -2.62 56.92
N SER A 208 -9.53 -2.55 58.04
CA SER A 208 -9.30 -2.95 59.44
C SER A 208 -10.59 -3.48 60.08
#